data_AF-A0A0P9RRD2-F1
#
_entry.id   AF-A0A0P9RRD2-F1
#
_cell.length_a   1.000
_cell.length_b   1.000
_cell.length_c   1.000
_cell.angle_alpha   90.00
_cell.angle_beta   90.00
_cell.angle_gamma   90.00
#
_symmetry.space_group_name_H-M   'P 1'
#
loop_
_entity.id
_entity.type
_entity.pdbx_description
1 polymer ?
#
loop_
_entity_poly.entity_id
_entity_poly.type
_entity_poly.pdbx_seq_one_letter_code
_entity_poly.pdbx_strand_id
1 'polypeptide(L)' 'MENQHKKITGYRDLSQSEIDGMNSIKALEADTGELFKQIGQIEGVDPRLLALAKTNLQQGFMWFVRSIAKPADPFS' A
#
# COMPACT_ATOMS: atom_id res chain seq x y z
N MET A 1 15.93 11.34 -11.33
CA MET A 1 15.34 11.36 -12.69
C MET A 1 14.00 12.04 -12.61
N GLU A 2 13.81 13.16 -13.30
CA GLU A 2 12.55 13.88 -13.28
C GLU A 2 11.51 13.21 -14.19
N ASN A 3 10.25 13.16 -13.74
CA ASN A 3 9.07 12.76 -14.54
C ASN A 3 9.12 11.35 -15.15
N GLN A 4 9.77 10.37 -14.49
CA GLN A 4 9.80 8.98 -14.99
C GLN A 4 8.39 8.38 -15.16
N HIS A 5 7.41 8.78 -14.35
CA HIS A 5 6.02 8.37 -14.47
C HIS A 5 5.40 8.72 -15.84
N LYS A 6 5.87 9.79 -16.51
CA LYS A 6 5.40 10.18 -17.86
C LYS A 6 5.88 9.25 -18.97
N LYS A 7 6.92 8.45 -18.71
CA LYS A 7 7.46 7.46 -19.65
C LYS A 7 6.80 6.08 -19.49
N ILE A 8 5.98 5.89 -18.47
CA ILE A 8 5.32 4.63 -18.17
C ILE A 8 3.83 4.77 -18.49
N THR A 9 3.38 4.05 -19.51
CA THR A 9 1.97 4.00 -19.91
C THR A 9 1.08 3.55 -18.74
N GLY A 10 -0.08 4.19 -18.60
CA GLY A 10 -1.09 3.84 -17.59
C GLY A 10 -1.00 4.58 -16.26
N TYR A 11 0.05 5.40 -16.05
CA TYR A 11 0.15 6.32 -14.91
C TYR A 11 -0.19 7.75 -15.32
N ARG A 12 -0.96 8.43 -14.46
CA ARG A 12 -1.30 9.85 -14.63
C ARG A 12 -0.49 10.73 -13.68
N ASP A 13 -0.43 12.02 -13.99
CA ASP A 13 0.08 13.02 -13.07
C ASP A 13 -0.86 13.13 -11.86
N LEU A 14 -0.27 13.19 -10.67
CA LEU A 14 -0.98 13.37 -9.41
C LEU A 14 -0.91 14.84 -8.99
N SER A 15 -1.99 15.34 -8.37
CA SER A 15 -1.93 16.63 -7.67
C SER A 15 -1.03 16.50 -6.43
N GLN A 16 -0.60 17.64 -5.88
CA GLN A 16 0.16 17.62 -4.63
C GLN A 16 -0.64 16.98 -3.49
N SER A 17 -1.94 17.25 -3.38
CA SER A 17 -2.81 16.62 -2.38
C SER A 17 -2.90 15.10 -2.53
N GLU A 18 -2.87 14.58 -3.76
CA GLU A 18 -2.84 13.15 -4.03
C GLU A 18 -1.48 12.53 -3.67
N ILE A 19 -0.38 13.23 -3.94
CA ILE A 19 0.97 12.83 -3.52
C ILE A 19 1.06 12.77 -1.99
N ASP A 20 0.55 13.78 -1.30
CA ASP A 20 0.54 13.83 0.16
C ASP A 20 -0.28 12.67 0.73
N GLY A 21 -1.47 12.42 0.17
CA GLY A 21 -2.30 11.28 0.54
C GLY A 21 -1.60 9.93 0.33
N MET A 22 -0.92 9.75 -0.80
CA MET A 22 -0.10 8.57 -1.08
C MET A 22 0.99 8.37 -0.02
N ASN A 23 1.71 9.44 0.34
CA ASN A 23 2.75 9.39 1.35
C ASN A 23 2.19 9.05 2.73
N SER A 24 1.04 9.61 3.11
CA SER A 24 0.36 9.25 4.35
C SER A 24 -0.04 7.77 4.40
N ILE A 25 -0.55 7.21 3.30
CA ILE A 25 -0.87 5.78 3.21
C ILE A 25 0.40 4.93 3.38
N LYS A 26 1.51 5.31 2.74
CA LYS A 26 2.78 4.58 2.84
C LYS A 26 3.39 4.66 4.24
N ALA A 27 3.24 5.79 4.94
CA ALA A 27 3.66 5.92 6.33
C ALA A 27 2.87 4.95 7.23
N LEU A 28 1.54 4.92 7.09
CA LEU A 28 0.69 3.99 7.85
C LEU A 28 0.99 2.51 7.53
N GLU A 29 1.30 2.18 6.27
CA GLU A 29 1.72 0.84 5.88
C GLU A 29 3.02 0.42 6.57
N ALA A 30 3.99 1.34 6.69
CA ALA A 30 5.24 1.08 7.39
C ALA A 30 5.00 0.82 8.89
N ASP A 31 4.21 1.67 9.55
CA ASP A 31 3.85 1.51 10.96
C ASP A 31 3.11 0.18 11.20
N THR A 32 2.20 -0.17 10.29
CA THR A 32 1.48 -1.46 10.33
C THR A 32 2.45 -2.64 10.19
N GLY A 33 3.48 -2.51 9.35
CA GLY A 33 4.54 -3.51 9.19
C GLY A 33 5.36 -3.71 10.46
N GLU A 34 5.67 -2.63 11.19
CA GLU A 34 6.36 -2.73 12.48
C GLU A 34 5.48 -3.41 13.54
N LEU A 35 4.20 -3.05 13.62
CA LEU A 35 3.26 -3.71 14.52
C LEU A 35 3.12 -5.21 14.19
N PHE A 36 3.03 -5.57 12.90
CA PHE A 36 2.99 -6.97 12.48
C PHE A 36 4.19 -7.77 13.00
N LYS A 37 5.40 -7.20 12.91
CA LYS A 37 6.62 -7.85 13.43
C LYS A 37 6.55 -8.03 14.94
N GLN A 38 6.12 -6.99 15.66
CA GLN A 38 5.98 -7.02 17.13
C GLN A 38 5.01 -8.12 17.57
N ILE A 39 3.83 -8.21 16.95
CA ILE A 39 2.85 -9.27 17.24
C ILE A 39 3.42 -10.65 16.94
N GLY A 40 4.19 -10.79 15.85
CA GLY A 40 4.84 -12.05 15.50
C GLY A 40 5.90 -12.54 16.50
N GLN A 41 6.33 -11.71 17.46
CA GLN A 41 7.24 -12.12 18.54
C GLN A 41 6.53 -12.56 19.82
N ILE A 42 5.20 -12.41 19.92
CA ILE A 42 4.44 -12.76 21.12
C ILE A 42 4.23 -14.28 21.15
N GLU A 43 4.59 -14.92 22.26
CA GLU A 43 4.37 -16.34 22.48
C GLU A 43 2.88 -16.70 22.46
N GLY A 44 2.52 -17.77 21.74
CA GLY A 44 1.13 -18.24 21.64
C GLY A 44 0.27 -17.55 20.58
N VAL A 45 0.81 -16.59 19.82
CA VAL A 45 0.10 -16.03 18.66
C VAL A 45 -0.14 -17.10 17.59
N ASP A 46 -1.38 -17.18 17.09
CA ASP A 46 -1.74 -18.09 16.00
C ASP A 46 -1.06 -17.62 14.69
N PRO A 47 -0.10 -18.39 14.14
CA PRO A 47 0.65 -17.99 12.96
C PRO A 47 -0.20 -17.95 11.69
N ARG A 48 -1.28 -18.75 11.62
CA ARG A 48 -2.19 -18.78 10.48
C ARG A 48 -3.04 -17.52 10.44
N LEU A 49 -3.58 -17.10 11.58
CA LEU A 49 -4.34 -15.85 11.66
C LEU A 49 -3.45 -14.63 11.37
N LEU A 50 -2.21 -14.63 11.88
CA LEU A 50 -1.25 -13.59 11.58
C LEU A 50 -0.93 -13.51 10.08
N ALA A 51 -0.70 -14.65 9.42
CA ALA A 51 -0.47 -14.71 7.97
C ALA A 51 -1.67 -14.22 7.14
N LEU A 52 -2.89 -14.53 7.57
CA LEU A 52 -4.12 -14.01 6.95
C LEU A 52 -4.24 -12.50 7.12
N ALA A 53 -3.93 -11.97 8.30
CA ALA A 53 -3.92 -10.53 8.55
C ALA A 53 -2.92 -9.82 7.61
N LYS A 54 -1.69 -10.34 7.48
CA LYS A 54 -0.69 -9.80 6.55
C LYS A 54 -1.23 -9.70 5.12
N THR A 55 -1.80 -10.78 4.61
CA THR A 55 -2.30 -10.85 3.23
C THR A 55 -3.41 -9.83 2.99
N ASN A 56 -4.38 -9.75 3.92
CA ASN A 56 -5.51 -8.83 3.79
C ASN A 56 -5.09 -7.36 3.97
N LEU A 57 -4.14 -7.07 4.86
CA LEU A 57 -3.59 -5.73 5.03
C LEU A 57 -2.84 -5.29 3.77
N GLN A 58 -1.99 -6.14 3.21
CA GLN A 58 -1.27 -5.86 1.96
C GLN A 58 -2.25 -5.60 0.80
N GLN A 59 -3.28 -6.42 0.67
CA GLN A 59 -4.36 -6.22 -0.30
C GLN A 59 -5.08 -4.88 -0.06
N GLY A 60 -5.39 -4.56 1.19
CA GLY A 60 -6.05 -3.31 1.59
C GLY A 60 -5.22 -2.07 1.24
N PHE A 61 -3.93 -2.04 1.60
CA PHE A 61 -3.03 -0.95 1.25
C PHE A 61 -2.84 -0.80 -0.26
N MET A 62 -2.77 -1.92 -0.99
CA MET A 62 -2.72 -1.90 -2.46
C MET A 62 -3.96 -1.23 -3.05
N TRP A 63 -5.17 -1.58 -2.58
CA TRP A 63 -6.41 -0.93 -3.03
C TRP A 63 -6.48 0.54 -2.60
N PHE A 64 -6.01 0.87 -1.40
CA PHE A 64 -5.99 2.23 -0.88
C PHE A 64 -5.11 3.13 -1.75
N VAL A 65 -3.90 2.69 -2.06
CA VAL A 65 -3.00 3.35 -3.02
C VAL A 65 -3.66 3.50 -4.40
N ARG A 66 -4.29 2.44 -4.92
CA ARG A 66 -4.95 2.48 -6.24
C ARG A 66 -6.14 3.43 -6.29
N SER A 67 -6.81 3.70 -5.17
CA SER A 67 -7.90 4.68 -5.11
C SER A 67 -7.43 6.11 -5.44
N ILE A 68 -6.15 6.42 -5.15
CA ILE A 68 -5.51 7.68 -5.54
C ILE A 68 -4.85 7.52 -6.91
N ALA A 69 -4.00 6.51 -7.09
CA ALA A 69 -3.21 6.34 -8.31
C ALA A 69 -4.07 6.18 -9.56
N LYS A 70 -5.28 5.59 -9.43
CA LYS A 70 -6.25 5.36 -10.50
C LYS A 70 -5.57 4.88 -11.80
N PRO A 71 -4.80 3.78 -11.75
CA PRO A 71 -4.13 3.26 -12.94
C PRO A 71 -5.19 2.88 -13.98
N ALA A 72 -4.84 2.98 -15.26
CA ALA A 72 -5.72 2.51 -16.33
C ALA A 72 -6.09 1.03 -16.10
N ASP A 73 -7.38 0.72 -16.21
CA ASP A 73 -7.87 -0.65 -16.16
C ASP A 73 -7.89 -1.22 -17.59
N PRO A 74 -7.04 -2.20 -17.93
CA PRO A 74 -7.06 -2.80 -19.25
C PRO A 74 -8.22 -3.78 -19.46
N PHE A 75 -9.02 -4.07 -18.42
CA PHE A 75 -10.13 -5.02 -18.45
C PHE A 75 -11.51 -4.37 -18.28
N SER A 76 -11.57 -3.04 -18.12
CA SER A 76 -12.82 -2.28 -18.10
C SER A 76 -13.44 -2.14 -19.48
#